data_AF-A0A539E8F3-F1
#
_entry.id   AF-A0A539E8F3-F1
#
_cell.length_a   1.000
_cell.length_b   1.000
_cell.length_c   1.000
_cell.angle_alpha   90.00
_cell.angle_beta   90.00
_cell.angle_gamma   90.00
#
_symmetry.space_group_name_H-M   'P 1'
#
loop_
_entity.id
_entity.type
_entity.pdbx_description
1 polymer ?
#
loop_
_entity_poly.entity_id
_entity_poly.type
_entity_poly.pdbx_seq_one_letter_code
_entity_poly.pdbx_strand_id
1 'polypeptide(L)'
;NRLYGRRGVYQFQCVIPFEEARKGICRVLEEAARSRGASFLAVIKTMGRGGLGPLSFAMPGCTLALDFPRCKETHALVLRLQNIALDHGGRVYLAKDACLPADRLPSMYPRLNEFLEVLRAIDPEARMQSDMSRRLKLNLR
;
A
#
# COMPACT_ATOMS: atom_id res chain seq x y z
N ASN A 1 -9.03 -12.05 -12.34
CA ASN A 1 -7.80 -11.71 -13.09
C ASN A 1 -7.40 -12.83 -14.06
N ARG A 2 -8.11 -12.96 -15.19
CA ARG A 2 -7.79 -13.95 -16.27
C ARG A 2 -6.66 -13.48 -17.20
N LEU A 3 -6.41 -12.16 -17.28
CA LEU A 3 -5.41 -11.54 -18.15
C LEU A 3 -3.95 -11.89 -17.79
N TYR A 4 -3.69 -12.30 -16.54
CA TYR A 4 -2.33 -12.31 -15.98
C TYR A 4 -1.70 -13.71 -15.80
N GLY A 5 -2.34 -14.74 -16.39
CA GLY A 5 -1.85 -16.11 -16.35
C GLY A 5 -1.94 -16.79 -14.98
N ARG A 6 -1.54 -18.07 -14.92
CA ARG A 6 -1.69 -18.93 -13.73
C ARG A 6 -0.86 -18.48 -12.51
N ARG A 7 0.18 -17.67 -12.72
CA ARG A 7 1.09 -17.21 -11.66
C ARG A 7 0.55 -16.01 -10.87
N GLY A 8 -0.51 -15.35 -11.35
CA GLY A 8 -1.14 -14.22 -10.67
C GLY A 8 -0.41 -12.89 -10.83
N VAL A 9 -0.78 -11.91 -9.99
CA VAL A 9 -0.31 -10.52 -10.05
C VAL A 9 0.11 -10.00 -8.69
N TYR A 10 0.99 -9.01 -8.71
CA TYR A 10 1.11 -8.03 -7.62
C TYR A 10 0.35 -6.78 -8.03
N GLN A 11 -0.56 -6.32 -7.17
CA GLN A 11 -1.17 -5.01 -7.30
C GLN A 11 -0.40 -4.03 -6.43
N PHE A 12 -0.03 -2.88 -6.98
CA PHE A 12 0.50 -1.75 -6.23
C PHE A 12 -0.52 -0.62 -6.31
N GLN A 13 -0.97 -0.13 -5.17
CA GLN A 13 -1.83 1.05 -5.12
C GLN A 13 -1.38 1.96 -3.99
N CYS A 14 -1.15 3.24 -4.31
CA CYS A 14 -0.83 4.27 -3.35
C CYS A 14 -1.76 5.48 -3.47
N VAL A 15 -1.75 6.31 -2.43
CA VAL A 15 -2.21 7.70 -2.45
C VAL A 15 -1.07 8.58 -1.94
N ILE A 16 -0.84 9.71 -2.62
CA ILE A 16 0.18 10.71 -2.30
C ILE A 16 -0.53 12.06 -2.11
N PRO A 17 -0.22 12.82 -1.05
CA PRO A 17 -0.86 14.11 -0.78
C PRO A 17 -0.64 15.09 -1.94
N PHE A 18 -1.57 16.02 -2.15
CA PHE A 18 -1.59 16.88 -3.35
C PHE A 18 -0.29 17.66 -3.56
N GLU A 19 0.32 18.10 -2.46
CA GLU A 19 1.57 18.86 -2.41
C GLU A 19 2.74 18.09 -3.05
N GLU A 20 2.80 16.78 -2.82
CA GLU A 20 3.85 15.90 -3.35
C GLU A 20 3.39 15.05 -4.54
N ALA A 21 2.09 15.06 -4.87
CA ALA A 21 1.47 14.15 -5.82
C ALA A 21 2.15 14.15 -7.18
N ARG A 22 2.42 15.33 -7.76
CA ARG A 22 3.06 15.41 -9.08
C ARG A 22 4.43 14.72 -9.07
N LYS A 23 5.26 15.05 -8.09
CA LYS A 23 6.62 14.51 -7.98
C LYS A 23 6.60 13.01 -7.68
N GLY A 24 5.82 12.59 -6.70
CA GLY A 24 5.73 11.19 -6.28
C GLY A 24 5.13 10.28 -7.35
N ILE A 25 4.04 10.69 -8.00
CA ILE A 25 3.42 9.89 -9.08
C ILE A 25 4.37 9.77 -10.28
N CYS A 26 5.05 10.84 -10.69
CA CYS A 26 6.07 10.76 -11.74
C CYS A 26 7.18 9.77 -11.37
N ARG A 27 7.69 9.81 -10.13
CA ARG A 27 8.73 8.89 -9.66
C ARG A 27 8.27 7.43 -9.66
N VAL A 28 7.05 7.15 -9.24
CA VAL A 28 6.47 5.79 -9.29
C VAL A 28 6.40 5.30 -10.73
N LEU A 29 5.94 6.13 -11.67
CA LEU A 29 5.83 5.77 -13.09
C LEU A 29 7.21 5.57 -13.74
N GLU A 30 8.19 6.42 -13.42
CA GLU A 30 9.57 6.27 -13.88
C GLU A 30 10.19 4.95 -13.42
N GLU A 31 10.03 4.62 -12.13
CA GLU A 31 10.55 3.38 -11.55
C GLU A 31 9.86 2.14 -12.14
N ALA A 32 8.54 2.20 -12.31
CA ALA A 32 7.78 1.16 -12.99
C ALA A 32 8.27 0.95 -14.44
N ALA A 33 8.45 2.03 -15.21
CA ALA A 33 8.92 1.96 -16.60
C ALA A 33 10.34 1.37 -16.72
N ARG A 34 11.25 1.71 -15.81
CA ARG A 34 12.62 1.16 -15.80
C ARG A 34 12.68 -0.34 -15.56
N SER A 35 11.75 -0.87 -14.77
CA SER A 35 11.71 -2.28 -14.40
C SER A 35 11.39 -3.25 -15.56
N ARG A 36 10.97 -2.72 -16.73
CA ARG A 36 10.42 -3.49 -17.86
C ARG A 36 9.26 -4.44 -17.50
N GLY A 37 8.71 -4.34 -16.28
CA GLY A 37 7.49 -5.03 -15.88
C GLY A 37 6.32 -4.35 -16.55
N ALA A 38 5.74 -4.99 -17.57
CA ALA A 38 4.56 -4.47 -18.24
C ALA A 38 3.40 -4.35 -17.24
N SER A 39 3.06 -3.11 -16.85
CA SER A 39 1.80 -2.83 -16.17
C SER A 39 0.72 -2.70 -17.23
N PHE A 40 -0.15 -3.70 -17.33
CA PHE A 40 -1.21 -3.73 -18.34
C PHE A 40 -2.38 -2.82 -18.00
N LEU A 41 -2.50 -2.42 -16.74
CA LEU A 41 -3.55 -1.53 -16.25
C LEU A 41 -2.92 -0.47 -15.34
N ALA A 42 -3.19 0.81 -15.64
CA ALA A 42 -2.84 1.93 -14.78
C ALA A 42 -4.12 2.75 -14.52
N VAL A 43 -4.40 3.04 -13.25
CA VAL A 43 -5.53 3.87 -12.84
C VAL A 43 -5.01 5.04 -12.03
N ILE A 44 -5.26 6.26 -12.52
CA ILE A 44 -4.99 7.50 -11.78
C ILE A 44 -6.31 8.18 -11.43
N LYS A 45 -6.43 8.67 -10.21
CA LYS A 45 -7.58 9.47 -9.77
C LYS A 45 -7.22 10.35 -8.58
N THR A 46 -7.90 11.47 -8.45
CA THR A 46 -7.84 12.31 -7.25
C THR A 46 -8.76 11.77 -6.17
N MET A 47 -8.34 11.83 -4.91
CA MET A 47 -9.15 11.57 -3.73
C MET A 47 -9.42 12.87 -2.98
N GLY A 48 -10.67 13.01 -2.52
CA GLY A 48 -11.12 14.14 -1.72
C GLY A 48 -10.89 13.89 -0.23
N ARG A 49 -11.92 14.15 0.59
CA ARG A 49 -11.85 14.00 2.05
C ARG A 49 -11.34 12.62 2.47
N GLY A 50 -10.53 12.60 3.52
CA GLY A 50 -10.05 11.36 4.11
C GLY A 50 -11.17 10.57 4.78
N GLY A 51 -10.95 9.27 4.95
CA GLY A 51 -11.89 8.44 5.71
C GLY A 51 -11.74 8.59 7.21
N LEU A 52 -12.76 8.15 7.96
CA LEU A 52 -12.84 8.37 9.41
C LEU A 52 -11.96 7.43 10.23
N GLY A 53 -11.79 6.19 9.75
CA GLY A 53 -11.08 5.13 10.47
C GLY A 53 -9.56 5.37 10.56
N PRO A 54 -8.90 4.92 11.64
CA PRO A 54 -7.46 5.09 11.86
C PRO A 54 -6.60 4.45 10.76
N LEU A 55 -7.06 3.34 10.17
CA LEU A 55 -6.43 2.68 9.02
C LEU A 55 -7.08 3.01 7.67
N SER A 56 -7.82 4.13 7.58
CA SER A 56 -8.40 4.51 6.29
C SER A 56 -7.30 4.80 5.27
N PHE A 57 -7.43 4.19 4.09
CA PHE A 57 -6.56 4.48 2.95
C PHE A 57 -6.84 5.86 2.35
N ALA A 58 -8.11 6.28 2.34
CA ALA A 58 -8.49 7.52 1.68
C ALA A 58 -7.93 8.73 2.44
N MET A 59 -7.26 9.60 1.69
CA MET A 59 -6.80 10.92 2.13
C MET A 59 -6.78 11.88 0.93
N PRO A 60 -6.83 13.20 1.14
CA PRO A 60 -6.71 14.18 0.06
C PRO A 60 -5.41 13.97 -0.70
N GLY A 61 -5.49 13.76 -2.02
CA GLY A 61 -4.31 13.51 -2.83
C GLY A 61 -4.58 12.85 -4.17
N CYS A 62 -3.52 12.39 -4.83
CA CYS A 62 -3.59 11.63 -6.07
C CYS A 62 -3.30 10.15 -5.78
N THR A 63 -4.10 9.26 -6.35
CA THR A 63 -3.89 7.82 -6.26
C THR A 63 -3.44 7.26 -7.58
N LEU A 64 -2.55 6.28 -7.52
CA LEU A 64 -2.11 5.49 -8.67
C LEU A 64 -2.19 4.01 -8.31
N ALA A 65 -2.81 3.23 -9.20
CA ALA A 65 -2.84 1.78 -9.13
C ALA A 65 -2.15 1.19 -10.36
N LEU A 66 -1.30 0.19 -10.16
CA LEU A 66 -0.53 -0.53 -11.18
C LEU A 66 -0.59 -2.04 -10.90
N ASP A 67 -0.71 -2.83 -11.96
CA ASP A 67 -0.77 -4.29 -11.88
C ASP A 67 0.44 -4.92 -12.58
N PHE A 68 1.24 -5.67 -11.84
CA PHE A 68 2.43 -6.32 -12.37
C PHE A 68 2.26 -7.85 -12.40
N PRO A 69 2.58 -8.53 -13.51
CA PRO A 69 2.69 -9.99 -13.54
C PRO A 69 3.66 -10.48 -12.48
N ARG A 70 3.35 -11.60 -11.83
CA ARG A 70 4.25 -12.21 -10.84
C ARG A 70 5.47 -12.85 -11.53
N CYS A 71 6.64 -12.25 -11.37
CA CYS A 71 7.95 -12.82 -11.69
C CYS A 71 8.92 -12.67 -10.49
N LYS A 72 10.18 -13.10 -10.64
CA LYS A 72 11.17 -13.09 -9.55
C LYS A 72 11.49 -11.65 -9.09
N GLU A 73 11.41 -10.70 -10.02
CA GLU A 73 11.81 -9.30 -9.83
C GLU A 73 10.65 -8.42 -9.32
N THR A 74 9.39 -8.83 -9.52
CA THR A 74 8.21 -8.00 -9.20
C THR A 74 8.13 -7.62 -7.73
N HIS A 75 8.51 -8.54 -6.84
CA HIS A 75 8.47 -8.26 -5.40
C HIS A 75 9.40 -7.10 -5.03
N ALA A 76 10.64 -7.12 -5.52
CA ALA A 76 11.61 -6.06 -5.29
C ALA A 76 11.15 -4.73 -5.91
N LEU A 77 10.52 -4.76 -7.09
CA LEU A 77 9.91 -3.59 -7.70
C LEU A 77 8.84 -2.98 -6.80
N VAL A 78 7.85 -3.78 -6.36
CA VAL A 78 6.75 -3.29 -5.51
C VAL A 78 7.31 -2.65 -4.24
N LEU A 79 8.31 -3.25 -3.59
CA LEU A 79 8.94 -2.66 -2.41
C LEU A 79 9.57 -1.29 -2.67
N ARG A 80 10.16 -1.07 -3.86
CA ARG A 80 10.69 0.25 -4.26
C ARG A 80 9.58 1.25 -4.53
N LEU A 81 8.49 0.84 -5.17
CA LEU A 81 7.32 1.71 -5.38
C LEU A 81 6.67 2.13 -4.04
N GLN A 82 6.60 1.21 -3.08
CA GLN A 82 6.13 1.50 -1.72
C GLN A 82 7.03 2.52 -1.01
N ASN A 83 8.36 2.43 -1.19
CA ASN A 83 9.30 3.42 -0.65
C ASN A 83 9.07 4.79 -1.28
N ILE A 84 8.92 4.87 -2.60
CA ILE A 84 8.62 6.14 -3.26
C ILE A 84 7.32 6.74 -2.70
N ALA A 85 6.27 5.94 -2.53
CA ALA A 85 5.03 6.44 -1.91
C ALA A 85 5.28 6.98 -0.50
N LEU A 86 6.05 6.26 0.32
CA LEU A 86 6.41 6.68 1.68
C LEU A 86 7.21 7.98 1.71
N ASP A 87 8.25 8.09 0.87
CA ASP A 87 9.14 9.26 0.78
C ASP A 87 8.39 10.54 0.40
N HIS A 88 7.25 10.40 -0.27
CA HIS A 88 6.36 11.49 -0.66
C HIS A 88 5.17 11.69 0.30
N GLY A 89 5.25 11.18 1.53
CA GLY A 89 4.20 11.33 2.55
C GLY A 89 2.91 10.55 2.23
N GLY A 90 2.99 9.61 1.30
CA GLY A 90 1.90 8.77 0.87
C GLY A 90 1.71 7.50 1.70
N ARG A 91 0.71 6.72 1.32
CA ARG A 91 0.44 5.40 1.89
C ARG A 91 -0.02 4.42 0.82
N VAL A 92 0.18 3.13 1.09
CA VAL A 92 -0.27 2.04 0.23
C VAL A 92 -1.64 1.55 0.66
N TYR A 93 -2.44 1.01 -0.25
CA TYR A 93 -3.73 0.45 0.11
C TYR A 93 -3.57 -0.97 0.65
N LEU A 94 -3.78 -1.17 1.96
CA LEU A 94 -3.64 -2.49 2.59
C LEU A 94 -4.50 -3.58 1.93
N ALA A 95 -5.70 -3.26 1.45
CA ALA A 95 -6.57 -4.22 0.75
C ALA A 95 -5.99 -4.75 -0.58
N LYS A 96 -4.95 -4.09 -1.11
CA LYS A 96 -4.22 -4.48 -2.33
C LYS A 96 -2.78 -4.89 -2.04
N ASP A 97 -2.33 -4.78 -0.80
CA ASP A 97 -0.99 -5.12 -0.38
C ASP A 97 -0.83 -6.62 -0.11
N ALA A 98 0.32 -7.15 -0.53
CA ALA A 98 0.75 -8.51 -0.22
C ALA A 98 2.13 -8.57 0.44
N CYS A 99 2.88 -7.47 0.50
CA CYS A 99 4.31 -7.51 0.85
C CYS A 99 4.86 -6.28 1.59
N LEU A 100 4.03 -5.32 2.01
CA LEU A 100 4.46 -4.18 2.80
C LEU A 100 5.25 -4.64 4.05
N PRO A 101 6.49 -4.15 4.24
CA PRO A 101 7.23 -4.34 5.48
C PRO A 101 6.57 -3.66 6.68
N ALA A 102 6.51 -4.35 7.82
CA ALA A 102 5.80 -3.88 9.02
C ALA A 102 6.33 -2.53 9.55
N ASP A 103 7.63 -2.29 9.43
CA ASP A 103 8.33 -1.08 9.88
C ASP A 103 7.91 0.18 9.12
N ARG A 104 7.35 0.04 7.91
CA ARG A 104 6.85 1.17 7.11
C ARG A 104 5.43 1.58 7.48
N LEU A 105 4.68 0.70 8.12
CA LEU A 105 3.26 0.91 8.40
C LEU A 105 3.00 2.14 9.28
N PRO A 106 3.73 2.38 10.39
CA PRO A 106 3.49 3.54 11.26
C PRO A 106 3.61 4.88 10.52
N SER A 107 4.57 4.99 9.60
CA SER A 107 4.78 6.21 8.82
C SER A 107 3.69 6.43 7.77
N MET A 108 3.16 5.35 7.18
CA MET A 108 2.05 5.42 6.22
C MET A 108 0.68 5.63 6.89
N TYR A 109 0.52 5.15 8.12
CA TYR A 109 -0.70 5.22 8.90
C TYR A 109 -0.41 5.79 10.29
N PRO A 110 -0.31 7.13 10.43
CA PRO A 110 0.08 7.77 11.71
C PRO A 110 -0.88 7.49 12.87
N ARG A 111 -2.14 7.17 12.57
CA ARG A 111 -3.18 6.81 13.56
C ARG A 111 -3.18 5.31 13.90
N LEU A 112 -2.13 4.57 13.54
CA LEU A 112 -2.01 3.14 13.82
C LEU A 112 -2.15 2.83 15.31
N ASN A 113 -1.58 3.65 16.20
CA ASN A 113 -1.67 3.42 17.65
C ASN A 113 -3.12 3.47 18.15
N GLU A 114 -3.95 4.39 17.65
CA GLU A 114 -5.38 4.45 17.99
C GLU A 114 -6.09 3.14 17.60
N PHE A 115 -5.75 2.58 16.44
CA PHE A 115 -6.29 1.28 16.01
C PHE A 115 -5.85 0.14 16.93
N LEU A 116 -4.57 0.12 17.33
CA LEU A 116 -4.04 -0.90 18.22
C LEU A 116 -4.67 -0.83 19.62
N GLU A 117 -4.98 0.36 20.12
CA GLU A 117 -5.71 0.54 21.38
C GLU A 117 -7.13 -0.04 21.32
N VAL A 118 -7.85 0.22 20.21
CA VAL A 118 -9.16 -0.38 19.98
C VAL A 118 -9.06 -1.91 19.91
N LEU A 119 -8.05 -2.46 19.22
CA LEU A 119 -7.84 -3.91 19.18
C LEU A 119 -7.54 -4.49 20.57
N ARG A 120 -6.73 -3.83 21.41
CA ARG A 120 -6.47 -4.26 22.80
C ARG A 120 -7.74 -4.37 23.62
N ALA A 121 -8.64 -3.40 23.46
CA ALA A 121 -9.88 -3.35 24.22
C ALA A 121 -10.88 -4.43 23.78
N ILE A 122 -10.94 -4.73 22.48
CA ILE A 122 -11.95 -5.65 21.90
C ILE A 122 -11.45 -7.11 21.86
N ASP A 123 -10.16 -7.32 21.63
CA ASP A 123 -9.56 -8.65 21.47
C ASP A 123 -8.22 -8.78 22.21
N PRO A 124 -8.23 -8.72 23.57
CA PRO A 124 -7.02 -8.73 24.37
C PRO A 124 -6.20 -10.02 24.22
N GLU A 125 -6.84 -11.13 23.84
CA GLU A 125 -6.18 -12.42 23.62
C GLU A 125 -5.65 -12.60 22.17
N ALA A 126 -5.87 -11.60 21.31
CA ALA A 126 -5.51 -11.60 19.89
C ALA A 126 -6.05 -12.85 19.16
N ARG A 127 -7.33 -13.18 19.36
CA ARG A 127 -8.02 -14.32 18.70
C ARG A 127 -8.30 -14.03 17.23
N MET A 128 -8.58 -12.78 16.87
CA MET A 128 -8.83 -12.34 15.49
C MET A 128 -7.51 -12.07 14.78
N GLN A 129 -7.06 -13.02 13.96
CA GLN A 129 -5.82 -12.91 13.22
C GLN A 129 -5.97 -13.27 11.74
N SER A 130 -5.23 -12.56 10.91
CA SER A 130 -4.99 -12.86 9.50
C SER A 130 -3.49 -12.91 9.20
N ASP A 131 -3.09 -13.46 8.05
CA ASP A 131 -1.69 -13.43 7.62
C ASP A 131 -1.16 -12.01 7.46
N MET A 132 -2.01 -11.07 7.03
CA MET A 132 -1.67 -9.64 6.99
C MET A 132 -1.38 -9.10 8.39
N SER A 133 -2.22 -9.40 9.38
CA SER A 133 -2.01 -8.93 10.75
C SER A 133 -0.67 -9.40 11.32
N ARG A 134 -0.32 -10.69 11.11
CA ARG A 134 0.95 -11.26 11.54
C ARG A 134 2.13 -10.61 10.82
N ARG A 135 2.06 -10.49 9.50
CA ARG A 135 3.11 -9.87 8.67
C ARG A 135 3.36 -8.42 9.06
N LEU A 136 2.30 -7.67 9.32
CA LEU A 136 2.35 -6.25 9.68
C LEU A 136 2.51 -6.01 11.19
N LYS A 137 2.67 -7.06 11.99
CA LYS A 137 2.83 -6.99 13.45
C LYS A 137 1.72 -6.18 14.14
N LEU A 138 0.48 -6.36 13.68
CA LEU A 138 -0.71 -5.79 14.31
C LEU A 138 -1.15 -6.58 15.56
N ASN A 139 -0.55 -7.76 15.74
CA ASN A 139 -0.82 -8.69 16.81
C ASN A 139 0.05 -8.28 18.00
N LEU A 140 -0.55 -8.21 19.18
CA LEU A 140 0.07 -7.61 20.36
C LEU A 140 0.74 -8.65 21.27
N ARG A 141 1.34 -9.68 20.67
CA ARG A 141 2.17 -10.65 21.41
C ARG A 141 3.64 -10.27 21.32
#